data_AF-X0XJ89-F1
#
_entry.id   AF-X0XJ89-F1
#
_cell.length_a   1.000
_cell.length_b   1.000
_cell.length_c   1.000
_cell.angle_alpha   90.00
_cell.angle_beta   90.00
_cell.angle_gamma   90.00
#
_symmetry.space_group_name_H-M   'P 1'
#
loop_
_entity.id
_entity.type
_entity.pdbx_description
1 polymer ?
#
loop_
_entity_poly.entity_id
_entity_poly.type
_entity_poly.pdbx_seq_one_letter_code
_entity_poly.pdbx_strand_id
1 'polypeptide(L)'
;ANLIKQDPEIFQRANNLDSIPGCGMLLAAHLLVITENFTKIQSSKRLAAFIGIVPYQHQSGTSVSKRAKIRHFGPGPSRKLLRLAAQSVATHNATFRRYYLRKLDQGKAKPLVLNNIANKLLKVACTIIRNNTRYIKDYRSIHPMYLKSA
;
A
#
# COMPACT_ATOMS: atom_id res chain seq x y z
N ALA A 1 -1.14 16.07 -16.11
CA ALA A 1 -0.08 16.44 -15.14
C ALA A 1 -0.21 17.88 -14.63
N ASN A 2 -0.71 18.83 -15.44
CA ASN A 2 -0.74 20.25 -15.06
C ASN A 2 -1.63 20.58 -13.84
N LEU A 3 -2.76 19.91 -13.64
CA LEU A 3 -3.63 20.14 -12.48
C LEU A 3 -2.94 19.86 -11.14
N ILE A 4 -2.13 18.81 -11.05
CA ILE A 4 -1.40 18.47 -9.82
C ILE A 4 -0.37 19.55 -9.47
N LYS A 5 0.20 20.24 -10.48
CA LYS A 5 1.21 21.29 -10.28
C LYS A 5 0.60 22.63 -9.83
N GLN A 6 -0.70 22.83 -10.03
CA GLN A 6 -1.38 24.09 -9.67
C GLN A 6 -1.64 24.19 -8.16
N ASP A 7 -1.73 23.07 -7.47
CA ASP A 7 -1.89 23.00 -6.03
C ASP A 7 -0.57 22.52 -5.39
N PRO A 8 0.15 23.39 -4.65
CA PRO A 8 1.43 23.05 -4.03
C PRO A 8 1.36 21.88 -3.05
N GLU A 9 0.24 21.73 -2.32
CA GLU A 9 0.07 20.67 -1.33
C GLU A 9 -0.13 19.32 -2.02
N ILE A 10 -1.01 19.27 -3.02
CA ILE A 10 -1.25 18.06 -3.82
C ILE A 10 0.04 17.70 -4.57
N PHE A 11 0.77 18.67 -5.12
CA PHE A 11 2.04 18.46 -5.79
C PHE A 11 3.07 17.82 -4.84
N GLN A 12 3.25 18.38 -3.64
CA GLN A 12 4.19 17.86 -2.65
C GLN A 12 3.83 16.42 -2.25
N ARG A 13 2.57 16.16 -1.96
CA ARG A 13 2.10 14.82 -1.56
C ARG A 13 2.22 13.81 -2.70
N ALA A 14 1.93 14.21 -3.93
CA ALA A 14 2.14 13.37 -5.12
C ALA A 14 3.62 13.00 -5.27
N ASN A 15 4.53 13.96 -5.11
CA ASN A 15 5.98 13.72 -5.17
C ASN A 15 6.49 12.84 -4.02
N ASN A 16 5.90 12.96 -2.83
CA ASN A 16 6.22 12.09 -1.70
C ASN A 16 5.78 10.65 -1.98
N LEU A 17 4.59 10.44 -2.55
CA LEU A 17 4.11 9.12 -2.95
C LEU A 17 4.93 8.52 -4.10
N ASP A 18 5.27 9.33 -5.10
CA ASP A 18 6.07 8.91 -6.26
C ASP A 18 7.49 8.44 -5.89
N SER A 19 8.00 8.90 -4.73
CA SER A 19 9.29 8.44 -4.20
C SER A 19 9.28 6.97 -3.72
N ILE A 20 8.10 6.37 -3.51
CA ILE A 20 7.98 4.99 -3.05
C ILE A 20 8.27 4.04 -4.22
N PRO A 21 9.13 3.01 -4.05
CA PRO A 21 9.42 2.07 -5.13
C PRO A 21 8.14 1.42 -5.66
N GLY A 22 7.96 1.44 -6.98
CA GLY A 22 6.79 0.89 -7.68
C GLY A 22 5.53 1.77 -7.60
N CYS A 23 5.52 2.84 -6.82
CA CYS A 23 4.45 3.82 -6.83
C CYS A 23 4.80 4.95 -7.81
N GLY A 24 4.38 4.82 -9.06
CA GLY A 24 4.50 5.93 -10.01
C GLY A 24 3.41 6.98 -9.83
N MET A 25 3.58 8.13 -10.48
CA MET A 25 2.65 9.26 -10.51
C MET A 25 1.17 8.88 -10.73
N LEU A 26 0.89 7.88 -11.57
CA LEU A 26 -0.49 7.41 -11.79
C LEU A 26 -1.10 6.79 -10.53
N LEU A 27 -0.35 5.93 -9.82
CA LEU A 27 -0.82 5.36 -8.56
C LEU A 27 -0.91 6.46 -7.48
N ALA A 28 0.07 7.36 -7.41
CA ALA A 28 0.06 8.49 -6.49
C ALA A 28 -1.20 9.35 -6.66
N ALA A 29 -1.51 9.76 -7.90
CA ALA A 29 -2.70 10.54 -8.22
C ALA A 29 -3.99 9.80 -7.86
N HIS A 30 -4.09 8.52 -8.19
CA HIS A 30 -5.26 7.70 -7.81
C HIS A 30 -5.45 7.62 -6.30
N LEU A 31 -4.37 7.44 -5.52
CA LEU A 31 -4.44 7.43 -4.07
C LEU A 31 -4.88 8.79 -3.51
N LEU A 32 -4.38 9.90 -4.06
CA LEU A 32 -4.81 11.24 -3.65
C LEU A 32 -6.30 11.46 -3.94
N VAL A 33 -6.79 11.09 -5.12
CA VAL A 33 -8.20 11.26 -5.50
C VAL A 33 -9.12 10.43 -4.60
N ILE A 34 -8.86 9.13 -4.43
CA ILE A 34 -9.76 8.25 -3.68
C ILE A 34 -9.78 8.53 -2.17
N THR A 35 -8.77 9.23 -1.67
CA THR A 35 -8.65 9.59 -0.25
C THR A 35 -9.01 11.04 0.04
N GLU A 36 -9.42 11.79 -0.99
CA GLU A 36 -9.64 13.24 -0.93
C GLU A 36 -8.41 13.94 -0.33
N ASN A 37 -7.25 13.73 -0.94
CA ASN A 37 -5.96 14.14 -0.42
C ASN A 37 -5.72 13.65 1.03
N PHE A 38 -5.97 12.36 1.30
CA PHE A 38 -5.83 11.75 2.63
C PHE A 38 -6.60 12.45 3.77
N THR A 39 -7.57 13.32 3.47
CA THR A 39 -8.39 13.97 4.50
C THR A 39 -9.45 12.99 5.01
N LYS A 40 -10.07 12.22 4.11
CA LYS A 40 -11.18 11.30 4.44
C LYS A 40 -10.72 9.97 5.00
N ILE A 41 -9.59 9.45 4.50
CA ILE A 41 -9.06 8.14 4.91
C ILE A 41 -7.55 8.22 5.20
N GLN A 42 -7.21 8.37 6.47
CA GLN A 42 -5.81 8.43 6.95
C GLN A 42 -5.27 7.07 7.42
N SER A 43 -6.16 6.16 7.79
CA SER A 43 -5.78 4.83 8.31
C SER A 43 -5.53 3.86 7.16
N SER A 44 -4.33 3.29 7.12
CA SER A 44 -3.96 2.28 6.12
C SER A 44 -4.86 1.05 6.15
N LYS A 45 -5.37 0.67 7.34
CA LYS A 45 -6.34 -0.44 7.47
C LYS A 45 -7.67 -0.11 6.79
N ARG A 46 -8.19 1.10 7.03
CA ARG A 46 -9.45 1.57 6.39
C ARG A 46 -9.28 1.71 4.88
N LEU A 47 -8.14 2.25 4.43
CA LEU A 47 -7.85 2.39 3.00
C LEU A 47 -7.70 1.02 2.30
N ALA A 48 -7.02 0.07 2.93
CA ALA A 48 -6.88 -1.29 2.40
C ALA A 48 -8.23 -2.01 2.27
N ALA A 49 -9.13 -1.80 3.24
CA ALA A 49 -10.51 -2.26 3.18
C ALA A 49 -11.27 -1.55 2.05
N PHE A 50 -11.23 -0.22 1.98
CA PHE A 50 -11.91 0.56 0.96
C PHE A 50 -11.52 0.15 -0.48
N ILE A 51 -10.22 -0.06 -0.73
CA ILE A 51 -9.72 -0.53 -2.04
C ILE A 51 -10.09 -2.00 -2.32
N GLY A 52 -10.34 -2.79 -1.27
CA GLY A 52 -10.63 -4.21 -1.38
C GLY A 52 -9.37 -5.04 -1.65
N ILE A 53 -8.29 -4.81 -0.91
CA ILE A 53 -7.06 -5.66 -0.92
C ILE A 53 -6.91 -6.53 0.34
N VAL A 54 -7.91 -6.51 1.21
CA VAL A 54 -7.96 -7.30 2.43
C VAL A 54 -8.94 -8.47 2.28
N PRO A 55 -8.68 -9.60 2.94
CA PRO A 55 -9.65 -10.69 3.00
C PRO A 55 -10.83 -10.28 3.90
N TYR A 56 -12.05 -10.55 3.45
CA TYR A 56 -13.26 -10.37 4.23
C TYR A 56 -13.72 -11.74 4.74
N GLN A 57 -14.02 -11.79 6.04
CA GLN A 57 -14.68 -12.94 6.64
C GLN A 57 -16.17 -12.93 6.25
N HIS A 58 -16.70 -14.12 5.95
CA HIS A 58 -18.12 -14.33 5.72
C HIS A 58 -18.65 -15.18 6.87
N GLN A 59 -19.34 -14.56 7.83
CA GLN A 59 -20.13 -15.24 8.84
C GLN A 59 -21.60 -14.91 8.59
N SER A 60 -22.35 -15.87 8.08
CA SER A 60 -23.82 -15.82 7.99
C SER A 60 -24.34 -17.10 8.62
N GLY A 61 -24.83 -17.02 9.87
CA GLY A 61 -25.35 -18.17 10.63
C GLY A 61 -24.29 -19.06 11.30
N THR A 62 -24.76 -19.95 12.17
CA THR A 62 -23.99 -20.79 13.11
C THR A 62 -23.12 -21.89 12.49
N SER A 63 -23.14 -22.07 11.16
CA SER A 63 -22.66 -23.34 10.55
C SER A 63 -21.72 -23.22 9.34
N VAL A 64 -21.17 -22.05 8.97
CA VAL A 64 -20.19 -22.01 7.87
C VAL A 64 -19.01 -21.05 8.07
N SER A 65 -17.90 -21.57 8.59
CA SER A 65 -16.59 -20.90 8.56
C SER A 65 -15.99 -21.00 7.14
N LYS A 66 -16.44 -20.14 6.22
CA LYS A 66 -15.86 -20.07 4.87
C LYS A 66 -14.51 -19.36 4.94
N ARG A 67 -13.53 -19.84 4.14
CA ARG A 67 -12.24 -19.15 3.99
C ARG A 67 -12.47 -17.70 3.56
N ALA A 68 -11.81 -16.78 4.25
CA ALA A 68 -11.91 -15.36 3.94
C ALA A 68 -11.36 -15.08 2.52
N LYS A 69 -12.11 -14.29 1.73
CA LYS A 69 -11.77 -13.97 0.35
C LYS A 69 -11.70 -12.46 0.15
N ILE A 70 -10.92 -12.02 -0.82
CA ILE A 70 -10.94 -10.63 -1.27
C ILE A 70 -12.28 -10.41 -1.97
N ARG A 71 -13.00 -9.35 -1.60
CA ARG A 71 -14.20 -8.91 -2.31
C ARG A 71 -13.82 -7.87 -3.36
N HIS A 72 -14.49 -7.89 -4.51
CA HIS A 72 -14.20 -6.96 -5.60
C HIS A 72 -14.85 -5.59 -5.45
N PHE A 73 -15.35 -5.24 -4.26
CA PHE A 73 -15.91 -3.93 -3.94
C PHE A 73 -14.82 -2.85 -3.81
N GLY A 74 -15.14 -1.61 -4.21
CA GLY A 74 -14.21 -0.46 -4.14
C GLY A 74 -13.56 -0.08 -5.48
N PRO A 75 -12.61 0.88 -5.48
CA PRO A 75 -11.99 1.41 -6.68
C PRO A 75 -11.11 0.37 -7.40
N GLY A 76 -11.68 -0.29 -8.41
CA GLY A 76 -11.00 -1.27 -9.27
C GLY A 76 -9.68 -0.78 -9.88
N PRO A 77 -9.60 0.46 -10.42
CA PRO A 77 -8.36 1.00 -10.97
C PRO A 77 -7.23 1.06 -9.93
N SER A 78 -7.49 1.59 -8.73
CA SER A 78 -6.49 1.69 -7.66
C SER A 78 -6.00 0.31 -7.21
N ARG A 79 -6.89 -0.69 -7.17
CA ARG A 79 -6.53 -2.08 -6.87
C ARG A 79 -5.61 -2.67 -7.93
N LYS A 80 -5.90 -2.45 -9.22
CA LYS A 80 -5.07 -2.88 -10.35
C LYS A 80 -3.70 -2.19 -10.31
N LEU A 81 -3.66 -0.89 -10.09
CA LEU A 81 -2.40 -0.13 -10.01
C LEU A 81 -1.52 -0.61 -8.86
N LEU A 82 -2.10 -0.88 -7.68
CA LEU A 82 -1.35 -1.49 -6.56
C LEU A 82 -0.83 -2.90 -6.89
N ARG A 83 -1.61 -3.70 -7.62
CA ARG A 83 -1.18 -5.04 -8.07
C ARG A 83 0.02 -4.95 -9.01
N LEU A 84 0.01 -3.99 -9.93
CA LEU A 84 1.11 -3.73 -10.87
C LEU A 84 2.34 -3.17 -10.15
N ALA A 85 2.15 -2.24 -9.23
CA ALA A 85 3.22 -1.71 -8.36
C ALA A 85 3.89 -2.85 -7.58
N ALA A 86 3.09 -3.73 -6.97
CA ALA A 86 3.59 -4.90 -6.23
C ALA A 86 4.37 -5.87 -7.12
N GLN A 87 3.93 -6.10 -8.36
CA GLN A 87 4.64 -6.92 -9.32
C GLN A 87 5.97 -6.28 -9.73
N SER A 88 5.97 -4.97 -10.01
CA SER A 88 7.19 -4.24 -10.37
C SER A 88 8.25 -4.32 -9.27
N VAL A 89 7.89 -4.04 -8.01
CA VAL A 89 8.85 -4.11 -6.90
C VAL A 89 9.29 -5.54 -6.59
N ALA A 90 8.40 -6.53 -6.73
CA ALA A 90 8.77 -7.94 -6.52
C ALA A 90 9.82 -8.41 -7.54
N THR A 91 9.81 -7.84 -8.75
CA THR A 91 10.79 -8.17 -9.80
C THR A 91 12.09 -7.38 -9.63
N HIS A 92 12.01 -6.06 -9.46
CA HIS A 92 13.16 -5.16 -9.63
C HIS A 92 13.77 -4.65 -8.32
N ASN A 93 13.03 -4.64 -7.20
CA ASN A 93 13.57 -4.16 -5.93
C ASN A 93 14.09 -5.32 -5.09
N ALA A 94 15.38 -5.31 -4.74
CA ALA A 94 16.05 -6.40 -4.03
C ALA A 94 15.36 -6.79 -2.70
N THR A 95 14.89 -5.81 -1.92
CA THR A 95 14.23 -6.04 -0.62
C THR A 95 12.88 -6.73 -0.80
N PHE A 96 12.05 -6.24 -1.73
CA PHE A 96 10.75 -6.86 -2.02
C PHE A 96 10.90 -8.21 -2.74
N ARG A 97 11.87 -8.34 -3.65
CA ARG A 97 12.20 -9.60 -4.34
C ARG A 97 12.61 -10.69 -3.35
N ARG A 98 13.47 -10.37 -2.37
CA ARG A 98 13.85 -11.32 -1.31
C ARG A 98 12.64 -11.79 -0.51
N TYR A 99 11.74 -10.86 -0.13
CA TYR A 99 10.50 -11.22 0.54
C TYR A 99 9.61 -12.11 -0.35
N TYR A 100 9.48 -11.77 -1.62
CA TYR A 100 8.67 -12.49 -2.60
C TYR A 100 9.14 -13.94 -2.74
N LEU A 101 10.42 -14.15 -3.07
CA LEU A 101 11.01 -15.47 -3.26
C LEU A 101 10.91 -16.33 -1.99
N ARG A 102 11.26 -15.76 -0.82
CA ARG A 102 11.14 -16.46 0.46
C ARG A 102 9.71 -16.94 0.74
N LYS A 103 8.68 -16.18 0.35
CA LYS A 103 7.29 -16.59 0.56
C LYS A 103 6.83 -17.65 -0.44
N LEU A 104 7.35 -17.64 -1.67
CA LEU A 104 7.10 -18.70 -2.63
C LEU A 104 7.73 -20.02 -2.18
N ASP A 105 8.97 -19.96 -1.68
CA ASP A 105 9.69 -21.11 -1.11
C ASP A 105 8.93 -21.76 0.06
N GLN A 106 8.22 -20.94 0.85
CA GLN A 106 7.29 -21.39 1.89
C GLN A 106 5.95 -21.95 1.37
N GLY A 107 5.85 -22.25 0.06
CA GLY A 107 4.65 -22.79 -0.58
C GLY A 107 3.48 -21.80 -0.69
N LYS A 108 3.69 -20.49 -0.54
CA LYS A 108 2.59 -19.51 -0.67
C LYS A 108 2.30 -19.21 -2.14
N ALA A 109 1.02 -19.16 -2.48
CA ALA A 109 0.57 -18.85 -3.83
C ALA A 109 1.01 -17.44 -4.29
N LYS A 110 1.49 -17.32 -5.54
CA LYS A 110 1.98 -16.05 -6.12
C LYS A 110 1.01 -14.86 -5.93
N PRO A 111 -0.32 -14.99 -6.16
CA PRO A 111 -1.25 -13.88 -5.97
C PRO A 111 -1.35 -13.41 -4.52
N LEU A 112 -1.26 -14.33 -3.55
CA LEU A 112 -1.28 -14.01 -2.13
C LEU A 112 -0.06 -13.16 -1.75
N VAL A 113 1.13 -13.58 -2.20
CA VAL A 113 2.37 -12.86 -1.87
C VAL A 113 2.37 -11.46 -2.47
N LEU A 114 1.88 -11.30 -3.70
CA LEU A 114 1.78 -9.99 -4.34
C LEU A 114 0.73 -9.10 -3.67
N ASN A 115 -0.37 -9.66 -3.18
CA ASN A 115 -1.34 -8.92 -2.37
C ASN A 115 -0.72 -8.44 -1.04
N ASN A 116 0.11 -9.26 -0.40
CA ASN A 116 0.84 -8.86 0.80
C ASN A 116 1.80 -7.70 0.53
N ILE A 117 2.50 -7.72 -0.60
CA ILE A 117 3.38 -6.62 -1.04
C ILE A 117 2.54 -5.35 -1.31
N ALA A 118 1.43 -5.46 -2.04
CA ALA A 118 0.53 -4.34 -2.29
C ALA A 118 0.02 -3.69 -0.99
N ASN A 119 -0.40 -4.49 -0.01
CA ASN A 119 -0.81 -4.00 1.29
C ASN A 119 0.34 -3.36 2.06
N LYS A 120 1.57 -3.87 1.92
CA LYS A 120 2.76 -3.24 2.49
C LYS A 120 3.06 -1.88 1.86
N LEU A 121 2.99 -1.76 0.52
CA LEU A 121 3.16 -0.48 -0.19
C LEU A 121 2.11 0.55 0.26
N LEU A 122 0.85 0.14 0.40
CA LEU A 122 -0.22 1.02 0.86
C LEU A 122 0.03 1.54 2.29
N LYS A 123 0.55 0.70 3.19
CA LYS A 123 0.95 1.12 4.54
C LYS A 123 2.10 2.13 4.51
N VAL A 124 3.09 1.93 3.64
CA VAL A 124 4.18 2.89 3.43
C VAL A 124 3.61 4.22 2.94
N ALA A 125 2.75 4.20 1.91
CA ALA A 125 2.09 5.40 1.38
C ALA A 125 1.37 6.21 2.46
N CYS A 126 0.53 5.57 3.29
CA CYS A 126 -0.14 6.26 4.39
C CYS A 126 0.82 6.84 5.44
N THR A 127 2.00 6.23 5.63
CA THR A 127 3.00 6.70 6.60
C THR A 127 3.79 7.89 6.06
N ILE A 128 4.21 7.81 4.80
CA ILE A 128 4.87 8.88 4.05
C ILE A 128 4.00 10.15 4.04
N ILE A 129 2.70 10.02 3.75
CA ILE A 129 1.77 11.15 3.79
C ILE A 129 1.58 11.68 5.21
N ARG A 130 1.36 10.79 6.20
CA ARG A 130 1.17 11.22 7.60
C ARG A 130 2.35 12.03 8.13
N ASN A 131 3.57 11.59 7.81
CA ASN A 131 4.78 12.23 8.30
C ASN A 131 5.24 13.38 7.38
N ASN A 132 4.57 13.60 6.25
CA ASN A 132 4.99 14.52 5.19
C ASN A 132 6.48 14.38 4.81
N THR A 133 6.95 13.13 4.68
CA THR A 133 8.35 12.81 4.37
C THR A 133 8.44 12.06 3.04
N ARG A 134 9.60 12.13 2.38
CA ARG A 134 9.90 11.28 1.22
C ARG A 134 10.28 9.87 1.66
N TYR A 135 10.12 8.89 0.78
CA TYR A 135 10.58 7.53 1.02
C TYR A 135 12.10 7.50 1.19
N ILE A 136 12.55 6.96 2.31
CA ILE A 136 13.97 6.77 2.61
C ILE A 136 14.32 5.31 2.32
N LYS A 137 15.20 5.10 1.33
CA LYS A 137 15.75 3.79 1.04
C LYS A 137 16.53 3.29 2.26
N ASP A 138 16.36 2.02 2.61
CA ASP A 138 17.05 1.36 3.72
C ASP A 138 16.73 1.91 5.13
N TYR A 139 15.59 2.61 5.28
CA TYR A 139 15.10 3.05 6.59
C TYR A 139 15.00 1.87 7.58
N ARG A 140 15.66 2.01 8.73
CA ARG A 140 15.58 1.08 9.85
C ARG A 140 14.82 1.74 10.99
N SER A 141 13.74 1.09 11.42
CA SER A 141 13.03 1.51 12.63
C SER A 141 13.95 1.36 13.83
N ILE A 142 14.12 2.44 14.58
CA ILE A 142 14.78 2.41 15.88
C ILE A 142 13.83 1.71 16.86
N HIS A 143 14.34 0.79 17.68
CA HIS A 143 13.54 0.12 18.70
C HIS A 143 13.03 1.16 19.71
N PRO A 144 11.73 1.17 20.10
CA PRO A 144 11.16 2.22 20.95
C PRO A 144 11.89 2.45 22.27
N MET A 145 12.56 1.43 22.79
CA MET A 145 13.39 1.53 24.00
C MET A 145 14.53 2.55 23.87
N TYR A 146 15.07 2.75 22.65
CA TYR A 146 16.16 3.70 22.39
C TYR A 146 15.67 5.09 21.95
N LEU A 147 14.35 5.33 21.90
CA LEU A 147 13.77 6.64 21.54
C LEU A 147 13.64 7.59 22.74
N LYS A 148 13.64 7.07 23.97
CA LYS A 148 13.51 7.86 25.21
C LYS A 148 14.86 8.32 25.78
N SER A 149 15.96 7.96 25.13
CA SER A 149 17.34 8.16 25.59
C SER A 149 18.02 9.38 24.96
N ALA A 150 17.27 10.21 24.24
CA ALA A 150 17.76 11.36 23.47
C ALA A 150 17.04 12.64 23.88
#